data_AF-A0A2E9EZ21-F1
#
_entry.id   AF-A0A2E9EZ21-F1
#
_cell.length_a   1.000
_cell.length_b   1.000
_cell.length_c   1.000
_cell.angle_alpha   90.00
_cell.angle_beta   90.00
_cell.angle_gamma   90.00
#
_symmetry.space_group_name_H-M   'P 1'
#
loop_
_entity.id
_entity.type
_entity.pdbx_description
1 polymer ?
#
loop_
_entity_poly.entity_id
_entity_poly.type
_entity_poly.pdbx_seq_one_letter_code
_entity_poly.pdbx_strand_id
1 'polypeptide(L)' 'AIAEQTRGGDYTPMLREIIKFFKSGKPPVSSAMTLEIYAFMEAADESKRRGGVPVEISEVLRRAGFDTD' A
#
# COMPACT_ATOMS: atom_id res chain seq x y z
N ALA A 1 2.03 30.60 0.69
CA ALA A 1 2.85 30.08 -0.42
C ALA A 1 3.13 28.61 -0.18
N ILE A 2 3.17 27.77 -1.22
CA ILE A 2 3.68 26.40 -1.12
C ILE A 2 5.18 26.48 -1.36
N ALA A 3 5.98 26.00 -0.41
CA ALA A 3 7.42 25.88 -0.59
C ALA A 3 7.71 24.52 -1.22
N GLU A 4 8.25 24.52 -2.44
CA GLU A 4 8.62 23.30 -3.15
C GLU A 4 10.07 22.89 -2.83
N GLN A 5 10.30 21.58 -2.68
CA GLN A 5 11.62 21.03 -2.45
C GLN A 5 12.42 21.02 -3.77
N THR A 6 13.55 21.71 -3.81
CA THR A 6 14.32 21.96 -5.05
C THR A 6 15.60 21.14 -5.17
N ARG A 7 15.98 20.34 -4.15
CA ARG A 7 17.14 19.44 -4.19
C ARG A 7 16.72 18.01 -3.82
N GLY A 8 16.75 17.12 -4.83
CA GLY A 8 16.51 15.67 -4.70
C GLY A 8 15.08 15.30 -4.34
N GLY A 9 14.29 14.85 -5.34
CA GLY A 9 12.89 14.46 -5.19
C GLY A 9 11.96 15.59 -4.73
N ASP A 10 10.69 15.55 -5.11
CA ASP A 10 9.69 16.47 -4.57
C ASP A 10 8.61 15.70 -3.81
N TYR A 11 8.58 15.87 -2.49
CA TYR A 11 7.56 15.29 -1.61
C TYR A 11 6.32 16.18 -1.45
N THR A 12 6.34 17.39 -2.01
CA THR A 12 5.22 18.34 -1.91
C THR A 12 3.88 17.71 -2.32
N PRO A 13 3.78 16.88 -3.38
CA PRO A 13 2.53 16.21 -3.74
C PRO A 13 2.05 15.23 -2.66
N MET A 14 2.96 14.44 -2.09
CA MET A 14 2.63 13.48 -1.02
C MET A 14 2.16 14.20 0.25
N LEU A 15 2.89 15.23 0.68
CA LEU A 15 2.54 16.03 1.85
C LEU A 15 1.18 16.70 1.70
N ARG A 16 0.83 17.13 0.48
CA ARG A 16 -0.49 17.68 0.17
C ARG A 16 -1.61 16.67 0.44
N GLU A 17 -1.46 15.43 0.00
CA GLU A 17 -2.46 14.38 0.25
C GLU A 17 -2.55 13.99 1.73
N ILE A 18 -1.41 13.94 2.43
CA ILE A 18 -1.38 13.73 3.89
C ILE A 18 -2.19 14.80 4.62
N ILE A 19 -1.99 16.08 4.29
CA ILE A 19 -2.73 17.19 4.91
C ILE A 19 -4.22 17.10 4.57
N LYS A 20 -4.59 16.75 3.34
CA LYS A 20 -6.00 16.55 2.95
C LYS A 20 -6.66 15.43 3.75
N PHE A 21 -5.97 14.32 3.96
CA PHE A 21 -6.46 13.22 4.80
C PHE A 21 -6.74 13.69 6.23
N PHE A 22 -5.78 14.35 6.89
CA PHE A 22 -5.98 14.83 8.26
C PHE A 22 -7.10 15.87 8.39
N LYS A 23 -7.32 16.71 7.37
CA LYS A 23 -8.40 17.70 7.37
C LYS A 23 -9.79 17.10 7.11
N SER A 24 -9.87 16.08 6.25
CA SER A 24 -11.15 15.56 5.75
C SER A 24 -11.56 14.21 6.35
N GLY A 25 -10.62 13.48 6.95
CA GLY A 25 -10.77 12.08 7.35
C GLY A 25 -10.87 11.10 6.17
N LYS A 26 -10.81 11.56 4.91
CA LYS A 26 -10.94 10.73 3.72
C LYS A 26 -9.55 10.34 3.21
N PRO A 27 -9.20 9.04 3.21
CA PRO A 27 -7.89 8.62 2.72
C PRO A 27 -7.80 8.81 1.19
N PRO A 28 -6.59 9.06 0.65
CA PRO A 28 -6.39 9.27 -0.79
C PRO A 28 -6.57 7.98 -1.61
N VAL A 29 -6.52 6.83 -0.95
CA VAL A 29 -6.81 5.50 -1.51
C VAL A 29 -7.71 4.73 -0.54
N SER A 30 -8.47 3.75 -1.03
CA SER A 30 -9.30 2.92 -0.16
C SER A 30 -8.47 1.96 0.69
N SER A 31 -9.04 1.49 1.79
CA SER A 31 -8.44 0.43 2.61
C SER A 31 -8.28 -0.88 1.82
N ALA A 32 -9.24 -1.21 0.96
CA ALA A 32 -9.18 -2.39 0.07
C ALA A 32 -7.95 -2.35 -0.84
N MET A 33 -7.72 -1.22 -1.53
CA MET A 33 -6.53 -1.05 -2.39
C MET A 33 -5.23 -1.12 -1.59
N THR A 34 -5.24 -0.56 -0.38
CA THR A 34 -4.08 -0.65 0.53
C THR A 34 -3.79 -2.11 0.89
N LEU A 35 -4.81 -2.89 1.24
CA LEU A 35 -4.69 -4.32 1.55
C LEU A 35 -4.20 -5.14 0.35
N GLU A 36 -4.70 -4.87 -0.86
CA GLU A 36 -4.23 -5.53 -2.09
C GLU A 36 -2.73 -5.32 -2.32
N ILE A 37 -2.23 -4.10 -2.12
CA ILE A 37 -0.80 -3.78 -2.24
C ILE A 37 0.02 -4.56 -1.21
N TYR A 38 -0.41 -4.59 0.06
CA TYR A 38 0.26 -5.37 1.10
C TYR A 38 0.21 -6.87 0.84
N ALA A 39 -0.92 -7.39 0.38
CA ALA A 39 -1.06 -8.80 0.04
C ALA A 39 -0.15 -9.19 -1.13
N PHE A 40 0.00 -8.34 -2.14
CA PHE A 40 0.97 -8.56 -3.22
C PHE A 40 2.41 -8.60 -2.71
N MET A 41 2.81 -7.64 -1.86
CA MET A 41 4.15 -7.64 -1.27
C MET A 41 4.41 -8.88 -0.41
N GLU A 42 3.42 -9.30 0.38
CA GLU A 42 3.51 -10.50 1.21
C GLU A 42 3.58 -11.78 0.37
N ALA A 43 2.77 -11.90 -0.69
CA ALA A 43 2.82 -13.03 -1.60
C ALA A 43 4.17 -13.13 -2.32
N ALA A 44 4.76 -11.99 -2.70
CA ALA A 44 6.11 -11.96 -3.27
C ALA A 44 7.18 -12.40 -2.27
N ASP A 45 7.06 -11.99 -1.00
CA ASP A 45 8.00 -12.41 0.06
C ASP A 45 7.82 -13.91 0.42
N GLU A 46 6.59 -14.39 0.42
CA GLU A 46 6.27 -15.81 0.56
C GLU A 46 6.81 -16.64 -0.62
N SER A 47 6.71 -16.12 -1.84
CA SER A 47 7.29 -16.75 -3.03
C SER A 47 8.80 -16.94 -2.85
N LYS A 48 9.52 -15.92 -2.35
CA LYS A 48 10.95 -16.05 -2.03
C LYS A 48 11.22 -17.15 -1.01
N ARG A 49 10.43 -17.23 0.07
CA ARG A 49 10.55 -18.29 1.09
C ARG A 49 10.37 -19.70 0.51
N ARG A 50 9.53 -19.84 -0.52
CA ARG A 50 9.24 -21.11 -1.21
C ARG A 50 10.14 -21.38 -2.40
N GLY A 51 11.26 -20.66 -2.55
CA GLY A 51 12.19 -20.88 -3.66
C GLY A 51 11.73 -20.28 -5.00
N GLY A 52 10.89 -19.25 -4.96
CA GLY A 52 10.43 -18.51 -6.15
C GLY A 52 9.20 -19.07 -6.83
N VAL A 53 8.45 -19.98 -6.17
CA VAL A 53 7.19 -20.49 -6.73
C VAL A 53 6.06 -19.46 -6.62
N PRO A 54 5.07 -19.45 -7.54
CA PRO A 54 3.91 -18.59 -7.43
C PRO A 54 3.14 -18.79 -6.11
N VAL A 55 2.62 -17.70 -5.57
CA VAL A 55 1.77 -17.68 -4.36
C VAL A 55 0.53 -16.87 -4.68
N GLU A 56 -0.64 -17.42 -4.36
CA GLU A 56 -1.92 -16.75 -4.60
C GLU A 56 -2.14 -15.61 -3.60
N ILE A 57 -2.64 -14.47 -4.07
CA ILE A 57 -2.99 -13.32 -3.21
C ILE A 57 -4.07 -13.72 -2.19
N SER A 58 -5.03 -14.55 -2.62
CA SER A 58 -6.09 -15.05 -1.75
C SER A 58 -5.54 -15.92 -0.61
N GLU A 59 -4.43 -16.62 -0.82
CA GLU A 59 -3.77 -17.43 0.21
C GLU A 59 -3.26 -16.55 1.36
N VAL A 60 -2.54 -15.47 1.04
CA VAL A 60 -2.00 -14.56 2.07
C VAL A 60 -3.09 -13.76 2.76
N LEU A 61 -4.16 -13.39 2.05
CA LEU A 61 -5.33 -12.72 2.64
C LEU A 61 -6.08 -13.64 3.62
N ARG A 62 -6.36 -14.90 3.23
CA ARG A 62 -6.98 -15.89 4.14
C ARG A 62 -6.12 -16.15 5.36
N ARG A 63 -4.79 -16.27 5.19
CA ARG A 63 -3.84 -16.43 6.30
C ARG A 63 -3.88 -15.25 7.27
N ALA A 64 -4.17 -14.04 6.78
CA ALA A 64 -4.34 -12.83 7.57
C ALA A 64 -5.77 -12.65 8.14
N GLY A 65 -6.68 -13.61 7.92
CA GLY A 65 -8.04 -13.60 8.46
C GLY A 65 -9.06 -12.82 7.63
N PHE A 66 -8.75 -12.51 6.37
CA PHE A 66 -9.71 -11.90 5.45
C PHE A 66 -10.50 -12.98 4.72
N ASP A 67 -11.81 -12.78 4.63
CA ASP A 67 -12.68 -13.58 3.77
C ASP A 67 -12.40 -13.23 2.30
N THR A 68 -12.27 -14.27 1.47
CA THR A 68 -11.91 -14.14 0.04
C THR A 68 -12.90 -14.87 -0.88
N ASP A 69 -14.00 -15.36 -0.32
CA ASP A 69 -15.07 -16.06 -1.04
C ASP A 69 -16.00 -15.10 -1.81
#